data_AF-A0A8E6B5F2-F1
#
_entry.id   AF-A0A8E6B5F2-F1
#
_cell.length_a   1.000
_cell.length_b   1.000
_cell.length_c   1.000
_cell.angle_alpha   90.00
_cell.angle_beta   90.00
_cell.angle_gamma   90.00
#
_symmetry.space_group_name_H-M   'P 1'
#
loop_
_entity.id
_entity.type
_entity.pdbx_description
1 polymer ?
#
loop_
_entity_poly.entity_id
_entity_poly.type
_entity_poly.pdbx_seq_one_letter_code
_entity_poly.pdbx_strand_id
1 'polypeptide(L)'
;MKEGCTPLEVLAILSLNDYDLAVRCLEVVKLKLHSILPANIGYRIELIPLCHHQPDNYYPALGVFGPHSLKDAEMADRLINAWVDQQGIDWLIAQTTSLECPTWESLKNSGM
;
A
#
# COMPACT_ATOMS: atom_id res chain seq x y z
N MET A 1 -15.15 -10.78 -13.41
CA MET A 1 -14.60 -11.61 -12.32
C MET A 1 -13.96 -10.66 -11.32
N LYS A 2 -14.23 -10.79 -10.02
CA LYS A 2 -13.42 -10.12 -9.01
C LYS A 2 -12.07 -10.84 -9.00
N GLU A 3 -11.02 -10.12 -9.38
CA GLU A 3 -9.66 -10.62 -9.31
C GLU A 3 -9.29 -10.82 -7.83
N GLY A 4 -8.55 -11.89 -7.51
CA GLY A 4 -8.06 -12.10 -6.14
C GLY A 4 -7.08 -11.00 -5.74
N CYS A 5 -7.12 -10.59 -4.48
CA CYS A 5 -6.22 -9.59 -3.91
C CYS A 5 -5.47 -10.18 -2.73
N THR A 6 -4.14 -10.08 -2.75
CA THR A 6 -3.30 -10.39 -1.58
C THR A 6 -2.85 -9.07 -0.95
N PRO A 7 -3.30 -8.73 0.27
CA PRO A 7 -2.91 -7.49 0.92
C PRO A 7 -1.41 -7.48 1.26
N LEU A 8 -0.82 -6.28 1.24
CA LEU A 8 0.52 -5.98 1.70
C LEU A 8 0.44 -4.90 2.78
N GLU A 9 1.09 -5.16 3.89
CA GLU A 9 0.99 -4.34 5.11
C GLU A 9 2.30 -3.58 5.32
N VAL A 10 2.26 -2.26 5.12
CA VAL A 10 3.43 -1.40 5.30
C VAL A 10 3.47 -0.92 6.75
N LEU A 11 4.21 -1.65 7.60
CA LEU A 11 4.12 -1.56 9.06
C LEU A 11 4.33 -0.13 9.61
N ALA A 12 5.32 0.60 9.08
CA ALA A 12 5.58 1.97 9.50
C ALA A 12 4.39 2.90 9.21
N ILE A 13 3.69 2.68 8.09
CA ILE A 13 2.53 3.49 7.71
C ILE A 13 1.27 3.06 8.48
N LEU A 14 1.12 1.76 8.79
CA LEU A 14 0.03 1.26 9.63
C LEU A 14 0.03 1.84 11.04
N SER A 15 1.19 2.30 11.52
CA SER A 15 1.29 2.98 12.81
C SER A 15 0.73 4.41 12.82
N LEU A 16 0.40 4.97 11.65
CA LEU A 16 -0.19 6.30 11.53
C LEU A 16 -1.69 6.25 11.89
N ASN A 17 -2.11 7.17 12.78
CA ASN A 17 -3.51 7.30 13.15
C ASN A 17 -4.34 8.12 12.15
N ASP A 18 -3.69 8.81 11.20
CA ASP A 18 -4.34 9.60 10.14
C ASP A 18 -4.39 8.78 8.85
N TYR A 19 -5.57 8.31 8.48
CA TYR A 19 -5.75 7.48 7.29
C TYR A 19 -5.63 8.26 5.98
N ASP A 20 -5.93 9.55 5.94
CA ASP A 20 -5.67 10.36 4.74
C ASP A 20 -4.16 10.52 4.52
N LEU A 21 -3.41 10.70 5.61
CA LEU A 21 -1.95 10.71 5.55
C LEU A 21 -1.39 9.33 5.16
N ALA A 22 -1.93 8.26 5.73
CA ALA A 22 -1.53 6.90 5.38
C ALA A 22 -1.78 6.61 3.88
N VAL A 23 -2.94 7.01 3.33
CA VAL A 23 -3.21 6.90 1.88
C VAL A 23 -2.17 7.66 1.06
N ARG A 24 -1.87 8.91 1.41
CA ARG A 24 -0.81 9.68 0.71
C ARG A 24 0.55 8.99 0.77
N CYS A 25 0.94 8.49 1.94
CA CYS A 25 2.21 7.78 2.11
C CYS A 25 2.26 6.49 1.28
N LEU A 26 1.17 5.71 1.26
CA LEU A 26 1.09 4.49 0.45
C LEU A 26 1.10 4.80 -1.05
N GLU A 27 0.51 5.90 -1.49
CA GLU A 27 0.60 6.35 -2.89
C GLU A 27 2.03 6.76 -3.26
N VAL A 28 2.79 7.39 -2.35
CA VAL A 28 4.24 7.63 -2.55
C VAL A 28 4.98 6.30 -2.75
N VAL A 29 4.72 5.28 -1.91
CA VAL A 29 5.30 3.94 -2.08
C VAL A 29 4.94 3.36 -3.45
N LYS A 30 3.66 3.43 -3.83
CA LYS A 30 3.15 2.94 -5.12
C LYS A 30 3.86 3.57 -6.31
N LEU A 31 4.06 4.89 -6.29
CA LEU A 31 4.80 5.61 -7.34
C LEU A 31 6.28 5.21 -7.42
N LYS A 32 6.85 4.67 -6.35
CA LYS A 32 8.25 4.23 -6.26
C LYS A 32 8.45 2.73 -6.48
N LEU A 33 7.39 1.95 -6.74
CA LEU A 33 7.48 0.49 -6.89
C LEU A 33 8.51 0.03 -7.92
N HIS A 34 8.69 0.77 -9.01
CA HIS A 34 9.70 0.47 -10.03
C HIS A 34 11.15 0.50 -9.52
N SER A 35 11.41 1.22 -8.41
CA SER A 35 12.71 1.29 -7.72
C SER A 35 12.84 0.30 -6.55
N ILE A 36 11.71 -0.27 -6.12
CA ILE A 36 11.61 -1.17 -4.96
C ILE A 36 11.59 -2.63 -5.41
N LEU A 37 10.81 -2.92 -6.46
CA LEU A 37 10.55 -4.26 -6.95
C LEU A 37 11.37 -4.55 -8.23
N PRO A 38 11.65 -5.83 -8.52
CA PRO A 38 12.27 -6.23 -9.78
C PRO A 38 11.46 -5.74 -10.99
N ALA A 39 12.15 -5.48 -12.10
CA ALA A 39 11.47 -5.21 -13.36
C ALA A 39 10.62 -6.42 -13.80
N ASN A 40 9.52 -6.15 -14.52
CA ASN A 40 8.63 -7.16 -15.10
C ASN A 40 7.93 -8.08 -14.08
N ILE A 41 7.56 -7.55 -12.91
CA ILE A 41 6.59 -8.22 -12.05
C ILE A 41 5.30 -8.44 -12.84
N GLY A 42 4.86 -9.70 -12.97
CA GLY A 42 3.67 -10.08 -13.73
C GLY A 42 2.34 -9.70 -13.05
N TYR A 43 2.40 -8.90 -12.00
CA TYR A 43 1.29 -8.49 -11.14
C TYR A 43 1.32 -6.97 -10.96
N ARG A 44 0.18 -6.40 -10.57
CA ARG A 44 0.03 -4.98 -10.25
C ARG A 44 -0.15 -4.79 -8.75
N ILE A 45 0.22 -3.62 -8.25
CA ILE A 45 -0.01 -3.23 -6.86
C ILE A 45 -0.83 -1.95 -6.86
N GLU A 46 -1.93 -1.96 -6.12
CA GLU A 46 -2.84 -0.82 -5.98
C GLU A 46 -3.11 -0.51 -4.51
N LEU A 47 -3.58 0.71 -4.22
CA LEU A 47 -4.18 1.04 -2.93
C LEU A 47 -5.49 0.26 -2.76
N ILE A 48 -5.73 -0.27 -1.58
CA ILE A 48 -6.98 -0.96 -1.24
C ILE A 48 -7.47 -0.53 0.15
N PRO A 49 -8.79 -0.55 0.39
CA PRO A 49 -9.33 -0.57 1.74
C PRO A 49 -9.30 -2.00 2.29
N LEU A 50 -8.38 -2.28 3.23
CA LEU A 50 -8.31 -3.60 3.87
C LEU A 50 -9.23 -3.65 5.09
N CYS A 51 -9.96 -4.75 5.24
CA CYS A 51 -10.80 -5.04 6.41
C CYS A 51 -10.30 -6.30 7.10
N HIS A 52 -9.82 -6.18 8.34
CA HIS A 52 -9.51 -7.33 9.19
C HIS A 52 -10.70 -7.69 10.08
N HIS A 53 -11.01 -8.99 10.18
CA HIS A 53 -12.16 -9.52 10.93
C HIS A 53 -11.97 -9.43 12.46
N GLN A 54 -12.07 -8.22 13.03
CA GLN A 54 -12.48 -7.87 14.40
C GLN A 54 -12.90 -6.39 14.38
N PRO A 55 -13.95 -5.98 15.12
CA PRO A 55 -15.00 -5.10 14.60
C PRO A 55 -14.41 -3.81 14.03
N ASP A 56 -14.62 -3.63 12.72
CA ASP A 56 -14.36 -2.41 11.95
C ASP A 56 -12.91 -1.91 11.88
N ASN A 57 -11.91 -2.79 11.88
CA ASN A 57 -10.55 -2.39 11.56
C ASN A 57 -10.35 -2.27 10.04
N TYR A 58 -10.95 -1.22 9.47
CA TYR A 58 -10.71 -0.80 8.09
C TYR A 58 -9.53 0.18 8.06
N TYR A 59 -8.54 -0.11 7.23
CA TYR A 59 -7.39 0.77 7.05
C TYR A 59 -6.88 0.70 5.61
N PRO A 60 -6.20 1.77 5.15
CA PRO A 60 -5.59 1.75 3.83
C PRO A 60 -4.38 0.81 3.81
N ALA A 61 -4.27 0.02 2.74
CA ALA A 61 -3.16 -0.89 2.50
C ALA A 61 -2.79 -0.89 1.01
N LEU A 62 -1.76 -1.66 0.65
CA LEU A 62 -1.49 -2.02 -0.74
C LEU A 62 -2.05 -3.42 -1.00
N GLY A 63 -2.45 -3.69 -2.24
CA GLY A 63 -2.96 -4.99 -2.68
C GLY A 63 -2.24 -5.47 -3.93
N VAL A 64 -1.80 -6.71 -3.94
CA VAL A 64 -1.27 -7.40 -5.13
C VAL A 64 -2.42 -8.05 -5.90
N PHE A 65 -2.49 -7.75 -7.19
CA PHE A 65 -3.47 -8.29 -8.11
C PHE A 65 -2.78 -8.87 -9.36
N GLY A 66 -3.41 -9.84 -10.00
CA GLY A 66 -2.87 -10.53 -11.17
C GLY A 66 -2.24 -11.88 -10.83
N PRO A 67 -1.61 -12.55 -11.81
CA PRO A 67 -0.97 -13.84 -11.60
C PRO A 67 0.29 -13.66 -10.71
N HIS A 68 0.18 -14.07 -9.46
CA HIS A 68 1.28 -14.08 -8.50
C HIS A 68 1.21 -15.31 -7.60
N SER A 69 2.36 -15.74 -7.09
CA SER A 69 2.45 -16.73 -6.03
C SER A 69 2.46 -16.05 -4.65
N LEU A 70 2.22 -16.83 -3.59
CA LEU A 70 2.40 -16.33 -2.22
C LEU A 70 3.82 -15.79 -1.98
N LYS A 71 4.84 -16.47 -2.54
CA LYS A 71 6.24 -16.04 -2.41
C LYS A 71 6.50 -14.68 -3.06
N ASP A 72 5.78 -14.36 -4.14
CA ASP A 72 5.90 -13.06 -4.80
C ASP A 72 5.34 -11.94 -3.92
N ALA A 73 4.18 -12.19 -3.28
CA ALA A 73 3.58 -11.25 -2.34
C ALA A 73 4.46 -11.05 -1.09
N GLU A 74 4.96 -12.14 -0.50
CA GLU A 74 5.90 -12.09 0.64
C GLU A 74 7.19 -11.34 0.29
N MET A 75 7.71 -11.53 -0.93
CA MET A 75 8.87 -10.78 -1.41
C MET A 75 8.55 -9.29 -1.53
N ALA A 76 7.42 -8.93 -2.14
CA ALA A 76 7.01 -7.54 -2.31
C ALA A 76 6.82 -6.85 -0.95
N ASP A 77 6.12 -7.49 -0.02
CA ASP A 77 5.91 -7.01 1.35
C ASP A 77 7.24 -6.69 2.05
N ARG A 78 8.18 -7.64 2.02
CA ARG A 78 9.51 -7.47 2.62
C ARG A 78 10.32 -6.34 1.98
N LEU A 79 10.33 -6.25 0.65
CA LEU A 79 11.10 -5.23 -0.06
C LEU A 79 10.53 -3.83 0.15
N ILE A 80 9.20 -3.71 0.16
CA ILE A 80 8.51 -2.45 0.43
C ILE A 80 8.79 -1.98 1.86
N ASN A 81 8.60 -2.85 2.86
CA ASN A 81 8.88 -2.50 4.26
C ASN A 81 10.35 -2.11 4.45
N ALA A 82 11.30 -2.87 3.90
CA ALA A 82 12.72 -2.55 3.99
C ALA A 82 13.07 -1.21 3.31
N TRP A 83 12.43 -0.88 2.18
CA TRP A 83 12.63 0.40 1.52
C TRP A 83 12.05 1.56 2.32
N VAL A 84 10.85 1.40 2.88
CA VAL A 84 10.20 2.39 3.75
C VAL A 84 11.05 2.67 4.99
N ASP A 85 11.58 1.62 5.62
CA ASP A 85 12.46 1.76 6.79
C ASP A 85 13.75 2.51 6.46
N GLN A 86 14.30 2.35 5.24
CA GLN A 86 15.48 3.09 4.79
C GLN A 86 15.20 4.58 4.56
N GLN A 87 14.01 4.93 4.08
CA GLN A 87 13.64 6.34 3.88
C GLN A 87 13.25 7.02 5.20
N GLY A 88 12.57 6.28 6.08
CA GLY A 88 11.97 6.80 7.30
C GLY A 88 10.59 7.42 7.07
N ILE A 89 9.73 7.35 8.10
CA ILE A 89 8.34 7.81 8.02
C ILE A 89 8.23 9.32 7.79
N ASP A 90 9.12 10.12 8.40
CA ASP A 90 9.13 11.58 8.25
C ASP A 90 9.42 11.99 6.79
N TRP A 91 10.30 11.24 6.12
CA TRP A 91 10.60 11.46 4.71
C TRP A 91 9.37 11.18 3.85
N LEU A 92 8.66 10.07 4.09
CA LEU A 92 7.42 9.75 3.38
C LEU A 92 6.39 10.85 3.55
N ILE A 93 6.16 11.30 4.78
CA ILE A 93 5.23 12.40 5.10
C ILE A 93 5.60 13.66 4.32
N ALA A 94 6.89 14.03 4.28
CA ALA A 94 7.35 15.20 3.53
C ALA A 94 7.06 15.09 2.02
N GLN A 95 7.17 13.89 1.44
CA GLN A 95 6.84 13.65 0.02
C GLN A 95 5.34 13.82 -0.30
N THR A 96 4.46 13.79 0.72
CA THR A 96 3.01 13.87 0.50
C THR A 96 2.50 15.28 0.22
N THR A 97 3.29 16.32 0.52
CA THR A 97 2.85 17.74 0.53
C THR A 97 2.29 18.23 -0.81
N SER A 98 2.75 17.67 -1.94
CA SER A 98 2.32 18.04 -3.29
C SER A 98 1.59 16.92 -4.03
N LEU A 99 1.18 15.87 -3.31
CA LEU A 99 0.60 14.68 -3.92
C LEU A 99 -0.92 14.79 -3.94
N GLU A 100 -1.51 14.84 -5.14
CA GLU A 100 -2.95 14.64 -5.29
C GLU A 100 -3.25 13.15 -5.11
N CYS A 101 -4.04 12.81 -4.09
CA CYS A 101 -4.50 11.45 -3.84
C CYS A 101 -5.98 11.46 -3.44
N PRO A 102 -6.69 10.33 -3.57
CA PRO A 102 -8.02 10.20 -2.99
C PRO A 102 -7.94 10.33 -1.46
N THR A 103 -9.00 10.85 -0.85
CA THR A 103 -9.18 10.75 0.60
C THR A 103 -9.42 9.28 0.99
N TRP A 104 -9.18 8.94 2.25
CA TRP A 104 -9.50 7.63 2.81
C TRP A 104 -10.97 7.28 2.59
N GLU A 105 -11.89 8.22 2.84
CA GLU A 105 -13.32 8.01 2.63
C GLU A 105 -13.64 7.71 1.16
N SER A 106 -12.97 8.39 0.22
CA SER A 106 -13.11 8.13 -1.21
C SER A 106 -12.58 6.74 -1.58
N LEU A 107 -11.40 6.37 -1.06
CA LEU A 107 -10.80 5.05 -1.28
C LEU A 107 -11.70 3.93 -0.73
N LYS A 108 -12.20 4.08 0.50
CA LYS A 108 -13.09 3.10 1.16
C LYS A 108 -14.39 2.87 0.39
N ASN A 109 -14.93 3.93 -0.22
CA ASN A 109 -16.16 3.87 -1.00
C ASN A 109 -15.95 3.46 -2.47
N SER A 110 -14.71 3.36 -2.94
CA SER A 110 -14.39 3.03 -4.35
C SER A 110 -14.75 1.60 -4.77
N GLY A 111 -15.10 0.73 -3.83
CA GLY A 111 -15.63 -0.61 -4.13
C GLY A 111 -14.65 -1.58 -4.80
N MET A 112 -13.35 -1.28 -4.75
CA MET A 112 -12.29 -2.26 -5.05
C MET A 112 -12.28 -3.39 -4.02
#